data_AF-A0A9D8T4W0-F1
#
_entry.id   AF-A0A9D8T4W0-F1
#
_cell.length_a   1.000
_cell.length_b   1.000
_cell.length_c   1.000
_cell.angle_alpha   90.00
_cell.angle_beta   90.00
_cell.angle_gamma   90.00
#
_symmetry.space_group_name_H-M   'P 1'
#
loop_
_entity.id
_entity.type
_entity.pdbx_description
1 polymer ?
#
loop_
_entity_poly.entity_id
_entity_poly.type
_entity_poly.pdbx_seq_one_letter_code
_entity_poly.pdbx_strand_id
1 'polypeptide(L)'
;MNKKLWLWLLCCWMICCNLLAQDFESYLEDNAEILGDDDLSHLYDELLFLWENPIDLNHCKEEDLQELFMLTPQEKEALLDYLRRYRPLDTVAELLLVKGWTALSLQKVRAFVCVSEADKAEDRHHTPDIGAWQVKQKLNYRIGEGVRDSAYRGSILSHSYQLSYRQHQHLRAAFCFDKDEGEVWGDHSGGYVEIGKYKALQQLILGDYRAYFGQGLVFSGALFGGKSHAGTSLLNRNKVFRAQNSYAESNYLRGIAALVDAPALPSAKKASVAICAAWQRIDCNLKDSVFSSIKTDGKHAYEKDMNKRKNVWQLTSALRYESMHEQFQWAVNGLFYHFSHAWMPEWQAYNSYYFRGNMGANFSVDWRWRWKQCFLGGEYALDHNGQKAFIMHLNTKPHGDVNLFASLRRFQRAYQAPFAMTFSEKSMVSNEEGLFLSADFRMLQH
;
A
#
# COMPACT_ATOMS: atom_id res chain seq x y z
N MET A 1 -42.85 -8.52 21.50
CA MET A 1 -41.47 -8.70 20.98
C MET A 1 -40.50 -8.57 22.15
N ASN A 2 -39.74 -9.61 22.46
CA ASN A 2 -39.13 -9.82 23.78
C ASN A 2 -37.86 -8.97 23.98
N LYS A 3 -37.79 -8.12 25.03
CA LYS A 3 -36.59 -7.32 25.38
C LYS A 3 -35.32 -8.17 25.52
N LYS A 4 -35.47 -9.44 25.91
CA LYS A 4 -34.37 -10.42 25.97
C LYS A 4 -33.76 -10.76 24.62
N LEU A 5 -34.55 -10.74 23.53
CA LEU A 5 -34.07 -10.99 22.17
C LEU A 5 -33.22 -9.81 21.67
N TRP A 6 -33.62 -8.57 21.99
CA TRP A 6 -32.82 -7.38 21.70
C TRP A 6 -31.52 -7.35 22.47
N LEU A 7 -31.52 -7.71 23.76
CA LEU A 7 -30.29 -7.80 24.54
C LEU A 7 -29.36 -8.90 24.00
N TRP A 8 -29.91 -10.05 23.60
CA TRP A 8 -29.13 -11.12 22.98
C TRP A 8 -28.57 -10.72 21.62
N LEU A 9 -29.35 -10.07 20.77
CA LEU A 9 -28.87 -9.56 19.48
C LEU A 9 -27.82 -8.48 19.66
N LEU A 10 -27.96 -7.61 20.67
CA LEU A 10 -27.01 -6.54 20.98
C LEU A 10 -25.73 -7.11 21.60
N CYS A 11 -25.82 -8.12 22.47
CA CYS A 11 -24.66 -8.85 22.97
C CYS A 11 -23.97 -9.65 21.86
N CYS A 12 -24.71 -10.36 21.01
CA CYS A 12 -24.14 -11.06 19.85
C CYS A 12 -23.51 -10.06 18.87
N TRP A 13 -24.12 -8.90 18.66
CA TRP A 13 -23.56 -7.83 17.85
C TRP A 13 -22.30 -7.26 18.47
N MET A 14 -22.27 -6.98 19.78
CA MET A 14 -21.06 -6.53 20.48
C MET A 14 -19.95 -7.60 20.52
N ILE A 15 -20.30 -8.88 20.67
CA ILE A 15 -19.36 -10.00 20.64
C ILE A 15 -18.81 -10.20 19.22
N CYS A 16 -19.65 -10.14 18.19
CA CYS A 16 -19.22 -10.20 16.79
C CYS A 16 -18.38 -8.99 16.40
N CYS A 17 -18.75 -7.79 16.86
CA CYS A 17 -17.95 -6.57 16.68
C CYS A 17 -16.59 -6.69 17.38
N ASN A 18 -16.53 -7.22 18.61
CA ASN A 18 -15.26 -7.45 19.32
C ASN A 18 -14.40 -8.51 18.62
N LEU A 19 -14.97 -9.64 18.17
CA LEU A 19 -14.23 -10.69 17.46
C LEU A 19 -13.70 -10.24 16.09
N LEU A 20 -14.43 -9.35 15.39
CA LEU A 20 -13.99 -8.77 14.12
C LEU A 20 -12.99 -7.61 14.32
N ALA A 21 -13.15 -6.82 15.38
CA ALA A 21 -12.19 -5.76 15.74
C ALA A 21 -10.83 -6.34 16.18
N GLN A 22 -10.83 -7.50 16.85
CA GLN A 22 -9.62 -8.14 17.34
C GLN A 22 -8.67 -8.61 16.22
N ASP A 23 -9.21 -9.03 15.08
CA ASP A 23 -8.40 -9.39 13.90
C ASP A 23 -7.77 -8.17 13.22
N PHE A 24 -8.51 -7.04 13.25
CA PHE A 24 -8.12 -5.77 12.66
C PHE A 24 -7.00 -5.09 13.47
N GLU A 25 -7.16 -5.08 14.79
CA GLU A 25 -6.17 -4.51 15.73
C GLU A 25 -4.88 -5.32 15.77
N SER A 26 -4.96 -6.66 15.79
CA SER A 26 -3.75 -7.50 15.82
C SER A 26 -2.84 -7.25 14.62
N TYR A 27 -3.40 -7.08 13.41
CA TYR A 27 -2.59 -6.77 12.24
C TYR A 27 -1.98 -5.36 12.34
N LEU A 28 -2.70 -4.38 12.87
CA LEU A 28 -2.17 -3.02 13.04
C LEU A 28 -1.08 -2.95 14.10
N GLU A 29 -1.25 -3.62 15.24
CA GLU A 29 -0.26 -3.69 16.32
C GLU A 29 1.07 -4.28 15.83
N ASP A 30 1.01 -5.38 15.07
CA ASP A 30 2.20 -6.01 14.47
C ASP A 30 2.95 -5.09 13.49
N ASN A 31 2.27 -4.08 12.93
CA ASN A 31 2.85 -3.11 12.02
C ASN A 31 3.24 -1.80 12.72
N ALA A 32 2.65 -1.49 13.88
CA ALA A 32 2.88 -0.26 14.64
C ALA A 32 4.30 -0.09 15.16
N GLU A 33 5.00 -1.19 15.42
CA GLU A 33 6.38 -1.15 15.90
C GLU A 33 7.38 -0.67 14.84
N ILE A 34 7.01 -0.71 13.56
CA ILE A 34 7.91 -0.42 12.42
C ILE A 34 7.45 0.79 11.61
N LEU A 35 6.14 0.95 11.44
CA LEU A 35 5.58 2.05 10.68
C LEU A 35 5.60 3.35 11.48
N GLY A 36 5.87 4.48 10.81
CA GLY A 36 5.60 5.79 11.39
C GLY A 36 4.08 6.03 11.51
N ASP A 37 3.68 7.02 12.31
CA ASP A 37 2.26 7.32 12.59
C ASP A 37 1.41 7.51 11.31
N ASP A 38 1.93 8.21 10.29
CA ASP A 38 1.26 8.39 9.00
C ASP A 38 1.09 7.06 8.25
N ASP A 39 2.16 6.27 8.20
CA ASP A 39 2.22 4.99 7.52
C ASP A 39 1.26 3.97 8.16
N LEU A 40 1.14 3.98 9.48
CA LEU A 40 0.15 3.19 10.21
C LEU A 40 -1.29 3.68 9.94
N SER A 41 -1.50 4.99 9.88
CA SER A 41 -2.80 5.58 9.53
C SER A 41 -3.24 5.17 8.13
N HIS A 42 -2.31 5.07 7.17
CA HIS A 42 -2.60 4.54 5.84
C HIS A 42 -2.99 3.08 5.86
N LEU A 43 -2.28 2.25 6.62
CA LEU A 43 -2.63 0.83 6.74
C LEU A 43 -4.04 0.65 7.29
N TYR A 44 -4.38 1.44 8.32
CA TYR A 44 -5.72 1.48 8.90
C TYR A 44 -6.77 1.83 7.85
N ASP A 45 -6.56 2.89 7.06
CA ASP A 45 -7.49 3.30 6.02
C ASP A 45 -7.67 2.24 4.92
N GLU A 46 -6.59 1.54 4.55
CA GLU A 46 -6.62 0.45 3.56
C GLU A 46 -7.42 -0.75 4.05
N LEU A 47 -7.20 -1.17 5.30
CA LEU A 47 -7.95 -2.25 5.92
C LEU A 47 -9.42 -1.86 6.09
N LEU A 48 -9.70 -0.63 6.54
CA LEU A 48 -11.06 -0.14 6.74
C LEU A 48 -11.82 -0.14 5.41
N PHE A 49 -11.16 0.30 4.34
CA PHE A 49 -11.72 0.27 3.00
C PHE A 49 -12.11 -1.15 2.55
N LEU A 50 -11.26 -2.15 2.81
CA LEU A 50 -11.54 -3.55 2.49
C LEU A 50 -12.66 -4.12 3.35
N TRP A 51 -12.74 -3.71 4.62
CA TRP A 51 -13.79 -4.16 5.53
C TRP A 51 -15.16 -3.64 5.12
N GLU A 52 -15.24 -2.38 4.72
CA GLU A 52 -16.49 -1.78 4.22
C GLU A 52 -16.86 -2.25 2.80
N ASN A 53 -15.87 -2.68 2.02
CA ASN A 53 -16.06 -3.14 0.64
C ASN A 53 -15.45 -4.54 0.46
N PRO A 54 -16.02 -5.57 1.11
CA PRO A 54 -15.46 -6.91 1.09
C PRO A 54 -15.47 -7.48 -0.33
N ILE A 55 -14.44 -8.26 -0.64
CA ILE A 55 -14.28 -8.90 -1.95
C ILE A 55 -15.25 -10.07 -2.04
N ASP A 56 -16.16 -10.01 -3.02
CA ASP A 56 -17.07 -11.10 -3.32
C ASP A 56 -16.33 -12.26 -3.99
N LEU A 57 -16.18 -13.38 -3.28
CA LEU A 57 -15.43 -14.54 -3.74
C LEU A 57 -16.05 -15.25 -4.93
N ASN A 58 -17.37 -15.10 -5.15
CA ASN A 58 -18.06 -15.70 -6.28
C ASN A 58 -17.90 -14.87 -7.57
N HIS A 59 -17.79 -13.54 -7.44
CA HIS A 59 -17.73 -12.61 -8.58
C HIS A 59 -16.37 -11.95 -8.81
N CYS A 60 -15.42 -12.08 -7.88
CA CYS A 60 -14.11 -11.44 -8.00
C CYS A 60 -13.24 -12.05 -9.11
N LYS A 61 -12.35 -11.21 -9.64
CA LYS A 61 -11.28 -11.59 -10.57
C LYS A 61 -9.97 -11.83 -9.82
N GLU A 62 -9.00 -12.40 -10.53
CA GLU A 62 -7.65 -12.65 -10.01
C GLU A 62 -6.97 -11.37 -9.53
N GLU A 63 -7.24 -10.24 -10.18
CA GLU A 63 -6.68 -8.93 -9.81
C GLU A 63 -7.26 -8.40 -8.48
N ASP A 64 -8.51 -8.74 -8.15
CA ASP A 64 -9.16 -8.29 -6.91
C ASP A 64 -8.50 -8.95 -5.69
N LEU A 65 -8.14 -10.23 -5.80
CA LEU A 65 -7.43 -10.97 -4.74
C LEU A 65 -6.06 -10.36 -4.40
N GLN A 66 -5.52 -9.49 -5.25
CA GLN A 66 -4.27 -8.78 -4.95
C GLN A 66 -4.42 -7.77 -3.83
N GLU A 67 -5.63 -7.26 -3.60
CA GLU A 67 -5.94 -6.34 -2.49
C GLU A 67 -5.80 -7.01 -1.11
N LEU A 68 -5.85 -8.34 -1.02
CA LEU A 68 -5.64 -9.09 0.23
C LEU A 68 -4.14 -9.16 0.59
N PHE A 69 -3.51 -8.02 0.88
CA PHE A 69 -2.06 -7.88 1.09
C PHE A 69 -1.50 -8.66 2.29
N MET A 70 -2.37 -9.13 3.18
CA MET A 70 -2.03 -10.02 4.30
C MET A 70 -1.91 -11.51 3.94
N LEU A 71 -2.34 -11.93 2.74
CA LEU A 71 -2.16 -13.31 2.25
C LEU A 71 -0.89 -13.44 1.43
N THR A 72 0.01 -14.37 1.74
CA THR A 72 1.20 -14.65 0.91
C THR A 72 0.85 -14.97 -0.55
N PRO A 73 1.77 -14.82 -1.52
CA PRO A 73 1.48 -15.19 -2.91
C PRO A 73 1.04 -16.65 -3.08
N GLN A 74 1.60 -17.55 -2.26
CA GLN A 74 1.22 -18.96 -2.23
C GLN A 74 -0.22 -19.15 -1.73
N GLU A 75 -0.65 -18.40 -0.72
CA GLU A 75 -2.03 -18.44 -0.21
C GLU A 75 -3.02 -17.85 -1.24
N LYS A 76 -2.66 -16.74 -1.90
CA LYS A 76 -3.48 -16.14 -2.97
C LYS A 76 -3.63 -17.09 -4.15
N GLU A 77 -2.56 -17.77 -4.56
CA GLU A 77 -2.61 -18.76 -5.64
C GLU A 77 -3.46 -19.98 -5.25
N ALA A 78 -3.28 -20.52 -4.04
CA ALA A 78 -4.09 -21.63 -3.57
C ALA A 78 -5.58 -21.27 -3.54
N LEU A 79 -5.91 -20.05 -3.11
CA LEU A 79 -7.27 -19.52 -3.13
C LEU A 79 -7.80 -19.41 -4.56
N LEU A 80 -7.04 -18.81 -5.45
CA LEU A 80 -7.41 -18.67 -6.86
C LEU A 80 -7.66 -20.02 -7.52
N ASP A 81 -6.80 -21.01 -7.25
CA ASP A 81 -6.94 -22.37 -7.74
C ASP A 81 -8.18 -23.07 -7.19
N TYR A 82 -8.52 -22.83 -5.92
CA TYR A 82 -9.74 -23.34 -5.29
C TYR A 82 -10.98 -22.69 -5.93
N LEU A 83 -11.00 -21.36 -6.04
CA LEU A 83 -12.09 -20.61 -6.66
C LEU A 83 -12.33 -21.01 -8.12
N ARG A 84 -11.27 -21.28 -8.89
CA ARG A 84 -11.38 -21.78 -10.28
C ARG A 84 -12.06 -23.15 -10.38
N ARG A 85 -12.02 -23.98 -9.34
CA ARG A 85 -12.54 -25.35 -9.34
C ARG A 85 -13.89 -25.49 -8.64
N TYR A 86 -14.14 -24.68 -7.62
CA TYR A 86 -15.22 -24.89 -6.66
C TYR A 86 -16.19 -23.72 -6.54
N ARG A 87 -16.07 -22.65 -7.34
CA ARG A 87 -17.13 -21.64 -7.41
C ARG A 87 -18.44 -22.25 -7.98
N PRO A 88 -19.61 -21.78 -7.54
CA PRO A 88 -19.81 -20.82 -6.46
C PRO A 88 -19.61 -21.45 -5.07
N LEU A 89 -19.12 -20.64 -4.14
CA LEU A 89 -19.08 -20.98 -2.71
C LEU A 89 -20.45 -20.69 -2.08
N ASP A 90 -20.78 -21.44 -1.04
CA ASP A 90 -21.94 -21.22 -0.17
C ASP A 90 -21.57 -20.41 1.07
N THR A 91 -20.34 -20.56 1.58
CA THR A 91 -19.88 -19.86 2.79
C THR A 91 -18.39 -19.55 2.77
N VAL A 92 -18.01 -18.43 3.41
CA VAL A 92 -16.60 -18.05 3.64
C VAL A 92 -15.84 -19.14 4.42
N ALA A 93 -16.53 -19.97 5.22
CA ALA A 93 -15.90 -21.06 5.95
C ALA A 93 -15.27 -22.14 5.05
N GLU A 94 -15.72 -22.27 3.80
CA GLU A 94 -15.13 -23.18 2.81
C GLU A 94 -13.68 -22.84 2.47
N LEU A 95 -13.24 -21.62 2.78
CA LEU A 95 -11.82 -21.24 2.62
C LEU A 95 -10.87 -22.09 3.47
N LEU A 96 -11.36 -22.77 4.52
CA LEU A 96 -10.58 -23.76 5.26
C LEU A 96 -10.22 -25.00 4.41
N LEU A 97 -10.95 -25.25 3.31
CA LEU A 97 -10.68 -26.34 2.37
C LEU A 97 -9.63 -25.96 1.33
N VAL A 98 -9.23 -24.70 1.27
CA VAL A 98 -8.15 -24.24 0.38
C VAL A 98 -6.85 -24.91 0.80
N LYS A 99 -6.20 -25.57 -0.15
CA LYS A 99 -4.98 -26.34 0.11
C LYS A 99 -3.88 -25.44 0.69
N GLY A 100 -3.43 -25.76 1.90
CA GLY A 100 -2.34 -25.04 2.57
C GLY A 100 -2.79 -23.78 3.32
N TRP A 101 -4.09 -23.48 3.36
CA TRP A 101 -4.64 -22.46 4.25
C TRP A 101 -4.75 -22.98 5.69
N THR A 102 -4.69 -22.06 6.64
CA THR A 102 -4.83 -22.32 8.07
C THR A 102 -6.01 -21.53 8.64
N ALA A 103 -6.40 -21.82 9.88
CA ALA A 103 -7.35 -20.98 10.62
C ALA A 103 -6.85 -19.53 10.72
N LEU A 104 -5.53 -19.32 10.82
CA LEU A 104 -4.91 -17.99 10.78
C LEU A 104 -5.06 -17.33 9.40
N SER A 105 -4.87 -18.09 8.30
CA SER A 105 -5.08 -17.59 6.94
C SER A 105 -6.52 -17.11 6.75
N LEU A 106 -7.50 -17.89 7.22
CA LEU A 106 -8.90 -17.50 7.23
C LEU A 106 -9.14 -16.28 8.13
N GLN A 107 -8.60 -16.28 9.35
CA GLN A 107 -8.74 -15.18 10.30
C GLN A 107 -8.26 -13.85 9.71
N LYS A 108 -7.13 -13.87 9.00
CA LYS A 108 -6.60 -12.70 8.30
C LYS A 108 -7.61 -12.14 7.29
N VAL A 109 -8.32 -12.98 6.53
CA VAL A 109 -9.16 -12.52 5.40
C VAL A 109 -10.65 -12.43 5.68
N ARG A 110 -11.17 -13.11 6.72
CA ARG A 110 -12.61 -13.32 6.90
C ARG A 110 -13.41 -12.02 6.97
N ALA A 111 -12.81 -10.94 7.47
CA ALA A 111 -13.45 -9.63 7.61
C ALA A 111 -13.48 -8.83 6.29
N PHE A 112 -12.77 -9.29 5.26
CA PHE A 112 -12.50 -8.56 4.03
C PHE A 112 -13.00 -9.28 2.77
N VAL A 113 -13.71 -10.39 2.95
CA VAL A 113 -14.27 -11.21 1.87
C VAL A 113 -15.72 -11.56 2.19
N CYS A 114 -16.54 -11.72 1.15
CA CYS A 114 -17.91 -12.19 1.28
C CYS A 114 -18.22 -13.23 0.21
N VAL A 115 -19.33 -13.94 0.41
CA VAL A 115 -19.90 -14.88 -0.54
C VAL A 115 -21.33 -14.42 -0.78
N SER A 116 -21.62 -13.92 -1.98
CA SER A 116 -22.99 -13.61 -2.39
C SER A 116 -23.67 -14.84 -3.00
N GLU A 117 -25.00 -14.84 -3.01
CA GLU A 117 -25.76 -15.90 -3.69
C GLU A 117 -25.29 -16.00 -5.15
N ALA A 118 -24.98 -17.22 -5.58
CA ALA A 118 -24.69 -17.48 -6.97
C ALA A 118 -25.91 -17.11 -7.81
N ASP A 119 -25.70 -16.35 -8.90
CA ASP A 119 -26.74 -16.13 -9.89
C ASP A 119 -27.34 -17.48 -10.28
N LYS A 120 -28.58 -17.75 -9.86
CA LYS A 120 -29.35 -18.87 -10.40
C LYS A 120 -29.41 -18.63 -11.90
N ALA A 121 -28.92 -19.59 -12.68
CA ALA A 121 -28.63 -19.45 -14.11
C ALA A 121 -29.85 -19.13 -15.03
N GLU A 122 -30.98 -18.70 -14.48
CA GLU A 122 -32.23 -18.44 -15.22
C GLU A 122 -32.75 -17.01 -15.18
N ASP A 123 -32.11 -16.04 -14.51
CA ASP A 123 -32.56 -14.65 -14.57
C ASP A 123 -31.41 -13.67 -14.84
N ARG A 124 -30.95 -13.60 -16.10
CA ARG A 124 -30.18 -12.45 -16.61
C ARG A 124 -31.07 -11.23 -16.79
N HIS A 125 -31.72 -10.78 -15.73
CA HIS A 125 -32.08 -9.38 -15.64
C HIS A 125 -30.78 -8.65 -15.33
N HIS A 126 -30.21 -7.98 -16.33
CA HIS A 126 -29.14 -7.01 -16.16
C HIS A 126 -29.56 -6.04 -15.05
N THR A 127 -29.14 -6.28 -13.81
CA THR A 127 -29.07 -5.23 -12.82
C THR A 127 -28.14 -4.20 -13.42
N PRO A 128 -28.61 -2.96 -13.69
CA PRO A 128 -27.71 -1.95 -14.21
C PRO A 128 -26.57 -1.80 -13.21
N ASP A 129 -25.34 -1.63 -13.70
CA ASP A 129 -24.19 -1.26 -12.88
C ASP A 129 -24.39 0.19 -12.41
N ILE A 130 -25.28 0.35 -11.42
CA ILE A 130 -25.62 1.63 -10.82
C ILE A 130 -24.47 1.95 -9.88
N GLY A 131 -23.63 2.91 -10.28
CA GLY A 131 -22.57 3.37 -9.40
C GLY A 131 -23.14 3.92 -8.09
N ALA A 132 -22.46 3.61 -6.99
CA ALA A 132 -22.84 4.02 -5.65
C ALA A 132 -22.03 5.22 -5.19
N TRP A 133 -22.70 6.19 -4.58
CA TRP A 133 -22.07 7.28 -3.83
C TRP A 133 -21.97 6.89 -2.36
N GLN A 134 -20.85 7.22 -1.74
CA GLN A 134 -20.59 7.07 -0.32
C GLN A 134 -20.10 8.41 0.23
N VAL A 135 -20.68 8.84 1.34
CA VAL A 135 -20.25 10.04 2.08
C VAL A 135 -19.73 9.58 3.43
N LYS A 136 -18.52 10.01 3.77
CA LYS A 136 -17.89 9.76 5.06
C LYS A 136 -17.58 11.08 5.74
N GLN A 137 -17.79 11.10 7.04
CA GLN A 137 -17.44 12.19 7.92
C GLN A 137 -16.76 11.61 9.16
N LYS A 138 -15.55 12.09 9.46
CA LYS A 138 -14.80 11.79 10.67
C LYS A 138 -14.73 13.06 11.52
N LEU A 139 -15.02 12.92 12.80
CA LEU A 139 -14.97 14.01 13.78
C LEU A 139 -14.14 13.55 14.96
N ASN A 140 -13.00 14.19 15.18
CA ASN A 140 -12.14 13.91 16.32
C ASN A 140 -12.15 15.11 17.27
N TYR A 141 -12.36 14.84 18.55
CA TYR A 141 -12.29 15.86 19.59
C TYR A 141 -11.60 15.28 20.83
N ARG A 142 -10.61 15.99 21.36
CA ARG A 142 -9.94 15.62 22.61
C ARG A 142 -10.63 16.31 23.80
N ILE A 143 -10.95 15.53 24.83
CA ILE A 143 -11.47 16.03 26.11
C ILE A 143 -10.37 15.86 27.17
N GLY A 144 -9.90 16.95 27.77
CA GLY A 144 -8.91 16.93 28.86
C GLY A 144 -8.48 18.34 29.33
N GLU A 145 -8.02 18.46 30.58
CA GLU A 145 -7.43 19.71 31.10
C GLU A 145 -6.04 19.95 30.47
N GLY A 146 -5.84 21.12 29.86
CA GLY A 146 -4.60 21.51 29.17
C GLY A 146 -4.68 21.61 27.64
N VAL A 147 -5.85 21.31 27.04
CA VAL A 147 -6.03 21.15 25.58
C VAL A 147 -5.99 22.46 24.78
N ARG A 148 -5.88 23.62 25.42
CA ARG A 148 -5.78 24.91 24.71
C ARG A 148 -4.37 25.47 24.81
N ASP A 149 -3.48 25.01 23.93
CA ASP A 149 -2.27 25.77 23.64
C ASP A 149 -2.71 27.12 23.04
N SER A 150 -2.40 28.23 23.73
CA SER A 150 -2.77 29.57 23.29
C SER A 150 -2.10 29.98 21.97
N ALA A 151 -1.12 29.19 21.52
CA ALA A 151 -0.41 29.39 20.26
C ALA A 151 -1.08 28.71 19.04
N TYR A 152 -2.14 27.91 19.22
CA TYR A 152 -2.91 27.39 18.09
C TYR A 152 -3.66 28.48 17.35
N ARG A 153 -3.62 28.44 16.02
CA ARG A 153 -4.35 29.39 15.18
C ARG A 153 -5.84 29.09 15.12
N GLY A 154 -6.21 27.82 15.30
CA GLY A 154 -7.53 27.28 15.05
C GLY A 154 -8.14 26.48 16.20
N SER A 155 -9.21 25.77 15.88
CA SER A 155 -9.96 24.97 16.85
C SER A 155 -9.26 23.65 17.12
N ILE A 156 -9.40 23.12 18.34
CA ILE A 156 -8.97 21.77 18.74
C ILE A 156 -9.83 20.65 18.14
N LEU A 157 -10.81 21.01 17.31
CA LEU A 157 -11.69 20.07 16.61
C LEU A 157 -11.08 19.71 15.26
N SER A 158 -10.79 18.43 15.06
CA SER A 158 -10.42 17.87 13.76
C SER A 158 -11.65 17.33 13.03
N HIS A 159 -11.77 17.65 11.74
CA HIS A 159 -12.93 17.32 10.91
C HIS A 159 -12.47 16.88 9.54
N SER A 160 -12.81 15.65 9.17
CA SER A 160 -12.46 15.07 7.87
C SER A 160 -13.73 14.67 7.12
N TYR A 161 -13.81 15.01 5.84
CA TYR A 161 -14.91 14.65 4.95
C TYR A 161 -14.37 13.92 3.72
N GLN A 162 -15.04 12.85 3.31
CA GLN A 162 -14.74 12.15 2.06
C GLN A 162 -16.03 11.84 1.32
N LEU A 163 -16.04 12.17 0.03
CA LEU A 163 -17.06 11.78 -0.93
C LEU A 163 -16.41 10.79 -1.90
N SER A 164 -16.94 9.59 -2.00
CA SER A 164 -16.47 8.59 -2.95
C SER A 164 -17.58 8.07 -3.83
N TYR A 165 -17.23 7.77 -5.07
CA TYR A 165 -18.08 7.15 -6.07
C TYR A 165 -17.43 5.86 -6.57
N ARG A 166 -18.22 4.80 -6.71
CA ARG A 166 -17.76 3.54 -7.28
C ARG A 166 -18.80 2.97 -8.21
N GLN A 167 -18.38 2.69 -9.44
CA GLN A 167 -19.12 1.93 -10.43
C GLN A 167 -18.30 0.70 -10.82
N HIS A 168 -18.60 -0.40 -10.14
CA HIS A 168 -17.92 -1.69 -10.21
C HIS A 168 -16.40 -1.60 -10.44
N GLN A 169 -15.88 -2.21 -11.50
CA GLN A 169 -14.47 -2.20 -11.89
C GLN A 169 -14.13 -1.13 -12.93
N HIS A 170 -15.08 -0.28 -13.33
CA HIS A 170 -14.89 0.66 -14.45
C HIS A 170 -14.48 2.04 -14.00
N LEU A 171 -15.10 2.56 -12.94
CA LEU A 171 -14.87 3.93 -12.48
C LEU A 171 -14.88 3.99 -10.94
N ARG A 172 -13.83 4.57 -10.38
CA ARG A 172 -13.73 4.95 -8.98
C ARG A 172 -13.36 6.42 -8.90
N ALA A 173 -13.95 7.15 -7.98
CA ALA A 173 -13.53 8.52 -7.70
C ALA A 173 -13.65 8.80 -6.21
N ALA A 174 -12.76 9.63 -5.69
CA ALA A 174 -12.86 10.10 -4.32
C ALA A 174 -12.36 11.54 -4.23
N PHE A 175 -12.98 12.31 -3.35
CA PHE A 175 -12.54 13.64 -2.96
C PHE A 175 -12.58 13.73 -1.44
N CYS A 176 -11.52 14.25 -0.83
CA CYS A 176 -11.40 14.39 0.60
C CYS A 176 -10.98 15.80 0.99
N PHE A 177 -11.43 16.20 2.17
CA PHE A 177 -11.06 17.45 2.81
C PHE A 177 -10.81 17.15 4.27
N ASP A 178 -9.63 17.50 4.76
CA ASP A 178 -9.25 17.31 6.15
C ASP A 178 -8.88 18.63 6.82
N LYS A 179 -9.17 18.68 8.10
CA LYS A 179 -8.83 19.77 8.99
C LYS A 179 -8.27 19.16 10.27
N ASP A 180 -7.01 19.46 10.56
CA ASP A 180 -6.37 18.99 11.78
C ASP A 180 -6.63 19.91 12.98
N GLU A 181 -6.32 19.37 14.16
CA GLU A 181 -6.42 20.10 15.42
C GLU A 181 -5.48 21.33 15.41
N GLY A 182 -6.01 22.49 15.77
CA GLY A 182 -5.28 23.75 15.82
C GLY A 182 -5.23 24.53 14.51
N GLU A 183 -5.86 24.03 13.43
CA GLU A 183 -5.89 24.70 12.13
C GLU A 183 -7.16 25.54 11.92
N VAL A 184 -7.05 26.62 11.16
CA VAL A 184 -8.14 27.62 11.02
C VAL A 184 -9.24 27.08 10.08
N TRP A 185 -8.83 26.59 8.90
CA TRP A 185 -9.67 26.02 7.84
C TRP A 185 -8.94 24.81 7.25
N GLY A 186 -9.67 23.88 6.63
CA GLY A 186 -9.09 22.59 6.23
C GLY A 186 -7.84 22.73 5.38
N ASP A 187 -6.83 22.01 5.82
CA ASP A 187 -5.44 22.15 5.42
C ASP A 187 -5.07 21.15 4.34
N HIS A 188 -5.68 19.98 4.39
CA HIS A 188 -5.48 18.95 3.41
C HIS A 188 -6.70 18.80 2.51
N SER A 189 -6.42 18.70 1.21
CA SER A 189 -7.42 18.28 0.23
C SER A 189 -6.73 17.47 -0.85
N GLY A 190 -7.47 16.49 -1.33
CA GLY A 190 -7.02 15.63 -2.38
C GLY A 190 -8.11 14.70 -2.84
N GLY A 191 -7.73 13.83 -3.78
CA GLY A 191 -8.71 13.02 -4.48
C GLY A 191 -8.18 12.48 -5.79
N TYR A 192 -8.96 11.59 -6.36
CA TYR A 192 -8.63 10.93 -7.61
C TYR A 192 -9.87 10.56 -8.40
N VAL A 193 -9.63 10.28 -9.68
CA VAL A 193 -10.50 9.52 -10.57
C VAL A 193 -9.67 8.38 -11.14
N GLU A 194 -10.14 7.16 -10.94
CA GLU A 194 -9.54 5.94 -11.44
C GLU A 194 -10.48 5.28 -12.45
N ILE A 195 -9.93 4.99 -13.63
CA ILE A 195 -10.59 4.26 -14.69
C ILE A 195 -9.95 2.88 -14.76
N GLY A 196 -10.76 1.84 -14.66
CA GLY A 196 -10.32 0.46 -14.77
C GLY A 196 -10.10 0.01 -16.21
N LYS A 197 -10.09 -1.31 -16.42
CA LYS A 197 -9.69 -1.92 -17.68
C LYS A 197 -10.56 -1.46 -18.86
N TYR A 198 -9.92 -0.96 -19.91
CA TYR A 198 -10.53 -0.61 -21.20
C TYR A 198 -9.57 -0.90 -22.37
N LYS A 199 -9.88 -1.94 -23.16
CA LYS A 199 -8.99 -2.43 -24.24
C LYS A 199 -7.57 -2.71 -23.69
N ALA A 200 -6.55 -2.06 -24.23
CA ALA A 200 -5.15 -2.19 -23.78
C ALA A 200 -4.85 -1.38 -22.50
N LEU A 201 -5.73 -0.47 -22.07
CA LEU A 201 -5.59 0.19 -20.77
C LEU A 201 -5.99 -0.79 -19.67
N GLN A 202 -5.09 -1.07 -18.75
CA GLN A 202 -5.42 -1.85 -17.55
C GLN A 202 -5.94 -0.94 -16.43
N GLN A 203 -5.34 0.25 -16.26
CA GLN A 203 -5.69 1.21 -15.22
C GLN A 203 -5.21 2.62 -15.61
N LEU A 204 -6.03 3.64 -15.33
CA LEU A 204 -5.64 5.06 -15.39
C LEU A 204 -6.08 5.74 -14.11
N ILE A 205 -5.19 6.52 -13.48
CA ILE A 205 -5.49 7.33 -12.31
C ILE A 205 -5.14 8.78 -12.62
N LEU A 206 -6.06 9.68 -12.31
CA LEU A 206 -5.87 11.14 -12.33
C LEU A 206 -6.09 11.66 -10.91
N GLY A 207 -5.13 12.39 -10.35
CA GLY A 207 -5.17 12.87 -8.97
C GLY A 207 -4.14 12.16 -8.09
N ASP A 208 -4.55 11.77 -6.88
CA ASP A 208 -3.66 11.21 -5.86
C ASP A 208 -3.51 9.69 -5.99
N TYR A 209 -2.27 9.22 -6.06
CA TYR A 209 -1.93 7.82 -6.20
C TYR A 209 -0.61 7.46 -5.53
N ARG A 210 -0.40 6.17 -5.33
CA ARG A 210 0.88 5.55 -4.99
C ARG A 210 1.38 4.71 -6.13
N ALA A 211 2.70 4.60 -6.26
CA ALA A 211 3.33 3.66 -7.16
C ALA A 211 4.29 2.74 -6.41
N TYR A 212 4.38 1.50 -6.89
CA TYR A 212 5.16 0.44 -6.27
C TYR A 212 6.00 -0.27 -7.33
N PHE A 213 7.30 0.04 -7.36
CA PHE A 213 8.21 -0.51 -8.35
C PHE A 213 9.20 -1.46 -7.65
N GLY A 214 9.34 -2.66 -8.21
CA GLY A 214 10.26 -3.69 -7.73
C GLY A 214 10.07 -4.05 -6.24
N GLN A 215 11.20 -4.20 -5.54
CA GLN A 215 11.29 -4.42 -4.10
C GLN A 215 11.50 -3.10 -3.33
N GLY A 216 11.33 -1.96 -4.01
CA GLY A 216 11.35 -0.62 -3.43
C GLY A 216 12.74 -0.01 -3.28
N LEU A 217 13.75 -0.52 -3.99
CA LEU A 217 15.08 0.13 -4.03
C LEU A 217 15.10 1.43 -4.83
N VAL A 218 14.13 1.62 -5.72
CA VAL A 218 14.00 2.82 -6.58
C VAL A 218 12.84 3.69 -6.15
N PHE A 219 11.63 3.11 -6.10
CA PHE A 219 10.42 3.84 -5.80
C PHE A 219 9.40 2.94 -5.12
N SER A 220 8.97 3.28 -3.92
CA SER A 220 7.87 2.58 -3.25
C SER A 220 7.14 3.49 -2.29
N GLY A 221 5.81 3.51 -2.39
CA GLY A 221 4.94 3.95 -1.29
C GLY A 221 4.49 2.78 -0.40
N ALA A 222 5.21 1.66 -0.38
CA ALA A 222 4.81 0.45 0.34
C ALA A 222 5.20 0.51 1.81
N LEU A 223 4.26 0.06 2.62
CA LEU A 223 4.45 -0.24 4.03
C LEU A 223 5.15 -1.59 4.17
N PHE A 224 6.20 -1.65 4.97
CA PHE A 224 6.87 -2.90 5.32
C PHE A 224 6.31 -3.36 6.65
N GLY A 225 5.57 -4.47 6.62
CA GLY A 225 5.09 -5.04 7.87
C GLY A 225 6.21 -5.53 8.76
N GLY A 226 5.87 -5.68 10.04
CA GLY A 226 6.71 -6.20 11.13
C GLY A 226 7.70 -7.28 10.70
N LYS A 227 8.85 -7.40 11.38
CA LYS A 227 9.80 -8.51 11.14
C LYS A 227 9.11 -9.89 11.22
N SER A 228 8.09 -10.01 12.07
CA SER A 228 7.23 -11.18 12.23
C SER A 228 6.40 -11.53 10.99
N HIS A 229 6.18 -10.57 10.08
CA HIS A 229 5.37 -10.69 8.87
C HIS A 229 6.17 -10.38 7.59
N ALA A 230 7.48 -10.17 7.69
CA ALA A 230 8.37 -9.77 6.60
C ALA A 230 8.27 -10.71 5.38
N GLY A 231 8.11 -12.02 5.61
CA GLY A 231 7.92 -13.00 4.54
C GLY A 231 6.65 -12.77 3.72
N THR A 232 5.58 -12.22 4.29
CA THR A 232 4.33 -11.97 3.57
C THR A 232 4.32 -10.60 2.88
N SER A 233 4.79 -9.55 3.57
CA SER A 233 4.82 -8.18 3.06
C SER A 233 5.83 -7.98 1.93
N LEU A 234 6.98 -8.66 1.96
CA LEU A 234 8.00 -8.60 0.89
C LEU A 234 7.55 -9.32 -0.39
N LEU A 235 6.72 -10.35 -0.26
CA LEU A 235 6.35 -11.21 -1.38
C LEU A 235 5.09 -10.73 -2.15
N ASN A 236 4.26 -9.86 -1.56
CA ASN A 236 2.91 -9.53 -2.04
C ASN A 236 2.76 -8.34 -3.01
N ARG A 237 3.85 -7.89 -3.64
CA ARG A 237 3.88 -6.66 -4.45
C ARG A 237 3.37 -6.85 -5.88
N ASN A 238 2.05 -7.00 -6.04
CA ASN A 238 1.44 -7.25 -7.35
C ASN A 238 0.72 -6.06 -7.97
N LYS A 239 0.46 -4.97 -7.22
CA LYS A 239 -0.12 -3.74 -7.78
C LYS A 239 0.96 -2.70 -8.04
N VAL A 240 0.99 -2.19 -9.28
CA VAL A 240 1.96 -1.16 -9.69
C VAL A 240 1.48 0.24 -9.29
N PHE A 241 0.18 0.50 -9.40
CA PHE A 241 -0.44 1.75 -8.95
C PHE A 241 -1.65 1.48 -8.05
N ARG A 242 -1.86 2.38 -7.09
CA ARG A 242 -3.05 2.39 -6.24
C ARG A 242 -3.55 3.82 -6.11
N ALA A 243 -4.84 4.02 -6.32
CA ALA A 243 -5.47 5.30 -6.07
C ALA A 243 -5.57 5.54 -4.56
N GLN A 244 -5.20 6.73 -4.10
CA GLN A 244 -5.06 7.02 -2.66
C GLN A 244 -6.29 7.74 -2.13
N ASN A 245 -6.94 7.17 -1.12
CA ASN A 245 -7.97 7.87 -0.35
C ASN A 245 -7.27 8.91 0.57
N SER A 246 -7.74 10.15 0.50
CA SER A 246 -6.95 11.38 0.72
C SER A 246 -7.05 11.97 2.14
N TYR A 247 -6.93 11.14 3.18
CA TYR A 247 -6.55 11.64 4.52
C TYR A 247 -5.03 11.64 4.72
N ALA A 248 -4.30 11.07 3.77
CA ALA A 248 -2.86 11.00 3.76
C ALA A 248 -2.23 12.35 3.37
N GLU A 249 -1.50 12.98 4.28
CA GLU A 249 -0.78 14.22 3.98
C GLU A 249 0.62 14.00 3.39
N SER A 250 1.14 12.79 3.51
CA SER A 250 2.47 12.40 3.05
C SER A 250 2.44 11.06 2.27
N ASN A 251 3.58 10.70 1.68
CA ASN A 251 3.77 9.41 1.01
C ASN A 251 2.78 9.13 -0.15
N TYR A 252 2.48 10.12 -0.98
CA TYR A 252 1.69 9.98 -2.21
C TYR A 252 2.22 10.87 -3.35
N LEU A 253 1.71 10.64 -4.55
CA LEU A 253 1.96 11.43 -5.75
C LEU A 253 0.65 12.02 -6.27
N ARG A 254 0.66 13.31 -6.63
CA ARG A 254 -0.45 13.99 -7.32
C ARG A 254 -0.15 14.19 -8.79
N GLY A 255 -0.90 13.54 -9.68
CA GLY A 255 -0.75 13.69 -11.12
C GLY A 255 -1.49 12.63 -11.94
N ILE A 256 -0.79 11.98 -12.86
CA ILE A 256 -1.34 10.96 -13.76
C ILE A 256 -0.52 9.67 -13.66
N ALA A 257 -1.20 8.52 -13.61
CA ALA A 257 -0.58 7.21 -13.68
C ALA A 257 -1.39 6.29 -14.60
N ALA A 258 -0.71 5.57 -15.49
CA ALA A 258 -1.35 4.66 -16.43
C ALA A 258 -0.60 3.33 -16.52
N LEU A 259 -1.34 2.24 -16.46
CA LEU A 259 -0.87 0.88 -16.70
C LEU A 259 -1.51 0.37 -17.99
N VAL A 260 -0.69 0.00 -18.96
CA VAL A 260 -1.13 -0.43 -20.30
C VAL A 260 -0.52 -1.78 -20.67
N ASP A 261 -1.27 -2.59 -21.40
CA ASP A 261 -0.76 -3.77 -22.08
C ASP A 261 0.30 -3.35 -23.11
N ALA A 262 1.41 -4.08 -23.13
CA ALA A 262 2.51 -3.84 -24.05
C ALA A 262 2.71 -5.07 -24.95
N PRO A 263 3.23 -4.88 -26.18
CA PRO A 263 3.61 -6.00 -27.02
C PRO A 263 4.63 -6.87 -26.28
N ALA A 264 4.28 -8.15 -26.12
CA ALA A 264 5.15 -9.13 -25.49
C ALA A 264 6.31 -9.47 -26.44
N LEU A 265 7.50 -9.71 -25.88
CA LEU A 265 8.59 -10.34 -26.62
C LEU A 265 8.14 -11.72 -27.12
N PRO A 266 8.73 -12.28 -28.20
CA PRO A 266 8.31 -13.56 -28.78
C PRO A 266 8.23 -14.72 -27.77
N SER A 267 9.04 -14.65 -26.71
CA SER A 267 9.10 -15.60 -25.60
C SER A 267 8.38 -15.10 -24.35
N ALA A 268 7.41 -14.19 -24.43
CA ALA A 268 6.67 -13.69 -23.26
C ALA A 268 5.17 -13.92 -23.43
N LYS A 269 4.48 -14.32 -22.35
CA LYS A 269 3.03 -14.53 -22.32
C LYS A 269 2.26 -13.21 -22.18
N LYS A 270 2.82 -12.27 -21.42
CA LYS A 270 2.24 -10.95 -21.16
C LYS A 270 3.37 -9.94 -20.97
N ALA A 271 3.13 -8.70 -21.38
CA ALA A 271 3.94 -7.57 -21.00
C ALA A 271 3.04 -6.37 -20.68
N SER A 272 3.53 -5.47 -19.84
CA SER A 272 2.87 -4.22 -19.52
C SER A 272 3.86 -3.09 -19.34
N VAL A 273 3.39 -1.87 -19.58
CA VAL A 273 4.11 -0.64 -19.28
C VAL A 273 3.31 0.14 -18.26
N ALA A 274 3.96 0.52 -17.18
CA ALA A 274 3.45 1.45 -16.19
C ALA A 274 4.19 2.78 -16.34
N ILE A 275 3.46 3.87 -16.51
CA ILE A 275 4.02 5.22 -16.62
C ILE A 275 3.30 6.13 -15.65
N CYS A 276 4.04 6.99 -14.96
CA CYS A 276 3.45 8.00 -14.13
C CYS A 276 4.23 9.32 -14.18
N ALA A 277 3.50 10.40 -13.94
CA ALA A 277 4.04 11.74 -13.75
C ALA A 277 3.25 12.43 -12.64
N ALA A 278 3.95 13.16 -11.79
CA ALA A 278 3.38 13.84 -10.65
C ALA A 278 4.01 15.23 -10.52
N TRP A 279 3.17 16.22 -10.25
CA TRP A 279 3.61 17.60 -10.02
C TRP A 279 2.87 18.15 -8.82
N GLN A 280 3.61 18.31 -7.72
CA GLN A 280 3.03 18.67 -6.44
C GLN A 280 3.92 19.63 -5.66
N ARG A 281 3.30 20.35 -4.71
CA ARG A 281 4.02 21.17 -3.74
C ARG A 281 4.17 20.35 -2.46
N ILE A 282 5.38 20.31 -1.91
CA ILE A 282 5.72 19.60 -0.68
C ILE A 282 6.14 20.58 0.41
N ASP A 283 6.03 20.13 1.65
CA ASP A 283 6.38 20.91 2.82
C ASP A 283 7.85 20.73 3.14
N CYS A 284 8.61 21.83 3.25
CA CYS A 284 10.06 21.76 3.42
C CYS A 284 10.57 22.81 4.40
N ASN A 285 11.65 22.47 5.12
CA ASN A 285 12.44 23.43 5.87
C ASN A 285 13.32 24.24 4.89
N LEU A 286 12.70 25.21 4.21
CA LEU A 286 13.34 26.07 3.22
C LEU A 286 13.97 27.30 3.89
N LYS A 287 15.25 27.56 3.58
CA LYS A 287 16.00 28.74 4.01
C LYS A 287 17.00 29.14 2.93
N ASP A 288 17.08 30.43 2.58
CA ASP A 288 18.06 30.96 1.63
C ASP A 288 18.09 30.18 0.28
N SER A 289 16.90 29.88 -0.25
CA SER A 289 16.70 29.15 -1.51
C SER A 289 17.19 27.68 -1.55
N VAL A 290 17.51 27.09 -0.40
CA VAL A 290 17.79 25.65 -0.25
C VAL A 290 16.94 25.06 0.87
N PHE A 291 16.59 23.79 0.80
CA PHE A 291 15.86 23.13 1.89
C PHE A 291 16.69 22.02 2.53
N SER A 292 16.60 21.90 3.85
CA SER A 292 17.40 20.91 4.62
C SER A 292 16.69 19.57 4.79
N SER A 293 15.36 19.59 4.91
CA SER A 293 14.54 18.39 5.05
C SER A 293 13.14 18.60 4.50
N ILE A 294 12.52 17.49 4.09
CA ILE A 294 11.10 17.39 3.76
C ILE A 294 10.36 17.14 5.07
N LYS A 295 9.24 17.84 5.28
CA LYS A 295 8.31 17.58 6.38
C LYS A 295 7.23 16.61 5.90
N THR A 296 6.96 15.59 6.70
CA THR A 296 5.91 14.61 6.43
C THR A 296 4.79 14.66 7.46
N ASP A 297 4.95 15.45 8.55
CA ASP A 297 4.05 15.45 9.71
C ASP A 297 2.65 16.04 9.47
N GLY A 298 2.42 16.68 8.32
CA GLY A 298 1.13 17.29 7.92
C GLY A 298 0.67 18.49 8.77
N LYS A 299 1.25 18.70 9.94
CA LYS A 299 0.76 19.66 10.93
C LYS A 299 1.05 21.12 10.57
N HIS A 300 -0.01 21.92 10.45
CA HIS A 300 0.06 23.38 10.26
C HIS A 300 -0.67 24.19 11.35
N ALA A 301 -0.67 23.68 12.57
CA ALA A 301 -1.34 24.31 13.72
C ALA A 301 -0.74 25.67 14.15
N TYR A 302 0.55 25.92 13.89
CA TYR A 302 1.27 27.13 14.32
C TYR A 302 1.75 28.01 13.16
N GLU A 303 1.91 29.32 13.40
CA GLU A 303 2.37 30.28 12.38
C GLU A 303 3.74 29.91 11.75
N LYS A 304 4.65 29.38 12.58
CA LYS A 304 5.98 28.93 12.14
C LYS A 304 5.94 27.77 11.14
N ASP A 305 4.89 26.95 11.19
CA ASP A 305 4.71 25.80 10.30
C ASP A 305 4.18 26.25 8.93
N MET A 306 3.50 27.39 8.89
CA MET A 306 2.91 27.91 7.65
C MET A 306 3.93 28.32 6.60
N ASN A 307 5.09 28.82 7.05
CA ASN A 307 6.21 29.14 6.16
C ASN A 307 6.85 27.88 5.53
N LYS A 308 6.56 26.70 6.07
CA LYS A 308 7.08 25.42 5.59
C LYS A 308 6.11 24.73 4.63
N ARG A 309 4.84 25.12 4.63
CA ARG A 309 3.78 24.49 3.85
C ARG A 309 3.92 24.76 2.36
N LYS A 310 3.91 23.67 1.60
CA LYS A 310 3.85 23.60 0.14
C LYS A 310 4.88 24.52 -0.50
N ASN A 311 6.04 24.76 0.10
CA ASN A 311 6.95 25.82 -0.34
C ASN A 311 7.96 25.36 -1.42
N VAL A 312 8.03 24.06 -1.72
CA VAL A 312 8.90 23.51 -2.78
C VAL A 312 8.05 22.73 -3.80
N TRP A 313 8.23 23.03 -5.08
CA TRP A 313 7.69 22.19 -6.16
C TRP A 313 8.55 20.94 -6.35
N GLN A 314 7.87 19.79 -6.47
CA GLN A 314 8.43 18.49 -6.81
C GLN A 314 7.77 17.99 -8.11
N LEU A 315 8.61 17.67 -9.09
CA LEU A 315 8.24 16.92 -10.29
C LEU A 315 8.81 15.51 -10.15
N THR A 316 7.97 14.49 -10.36
CA THR A 316 8.39 13.09 -10.34
C THR A 316 7.82 12.40 -11.56
N SER A 317 8.61 11.57 -12.22
CA SER A 317 8.14 10.72 -13.31
C SER A 317 8.79 9.36 -13.21
N ALA A 318 8.03 8.30 -13.51
CA ALA A 318 8.53 6.95 -13.42
C ALA A 318 8.00 6.08 -14.56
N LEU A 319 8.82 5.12 -14.96
CA LEU A 319 8.52 4.16 -16.01
C LEU A 319 8.89 2.75 -15.52
N ARG A 320 8.00 1.79 -15.75
CA ARG A 320 8.23 0.37 -15.53
C ARG A 320 7.81 -0.40 -16.78
N TYR A 321 8.72 -1.21 -17.31
CA TYR A 321 8.37 -2.25 -18.29
C TYR A 321 8.46 -3.61 -17.60
N GLU A 322 7.36 -4.36 -17.58
CA GLU A 322 7.29 -5.70 -17.01
C GLU A 322 7.01 -6.72 -18.10
N SER A 323 7.70 -7.85 -18.04
CA SER A 323 7.50 -8.99 -18.93
C SER A 323 7.39 -10.28 -18.13
N MET A 324 6.43 -11.13 -18.53
CA MET A 324 6.15 -12.40 -17.88
C MET A 324 6.30 -13.56 -18.86
N HIS A 325 7.16 -14.52 -18.51
CA HIS A 325 7.30 -15.81 -19.18
C HIS A 325 7.07 -16.95 -18.18
N GLU A 326 5.90 -17.56 -18.25
CA GLU A 326 5.48 -18.65 -17.38
C GLU A 326 5.59 -18.31 -15.89
N GLN A 327 6.57 -18.88 -15.20
CA GLN A 327 6.80 -18.71 -13.78
C GLN A 327 7.91 -17.68 -13.48
N PHE A 328 8.48 -17.08 -14.52
CA PHE A 328 9.49 -16.05 -14.43
C PHE A 328 8.92 -14.70 -14.88
N GLN A 329 9.14 -13.68 -14.06
CA GLN A 329 8.79 -12.30 -14.32
C GLN A 329 10.03 -11.45 -14.11
N TRP A 330 10.21 -10.46 -14.96
CA TRP A 330 11.24 -9.45 -14.76
C TRP A 330 10.71 -8.10 -15.20
N ALA A 331 11.28 -7.04 -14.63
CA ALA A 331 10.95 -5.69 -15.00
C ALA A 331 12.16 -4.78 -14.92
N VAL A 332 12.11 -3.71 -15.70
CA VAL A 332 13.07 -2.61 -15.67
C VAL A 332 12.33 -1.36 -15.22
N ASN A 333 12.89 -0.66 -14.25
CA ASN A 333 12.31 0.53 -13.64
C ASN A 333 13.23 1.73 -13.84
N GLY A 334 12.63 2.89 -14.06
CA GLY A 334 13.30 4.18 -14.04
C GLY A 334 12.47 5.20 -13.28
N LEU A 335 13.12 5.95 -12.41
CA LEU A 335 12.55 7.07 -11.67
C LEU A 335 13.39 8.32 -11.94
N PHE A 336 12.72 9.42 -12.22
CA PHE A 336 13.31 10.75 -12.34
C PHE A 336 12.56 11.72 -11.43
N TYR A 337 13.30 12.58 -10.75
CA TYR A 337 12.72 13.59 -9.89
C TYR A 337 13.48 14.90 -9.98
N HIS A 338 12.75 15.99 -9.79
CA HIS A 338 13.28 17.34 -9.76
C HIS A 338 12.56 18.17 -8.69
N PHE A 339 13.33 18.92 -7.93
CA PHE A 339 12.88 19.89 -6.94
C PHE A 339 13.19 21.29 -7.45
N SER A 340 12.26 22.22 -7.28
CA SER A 340 12.48 23.63 -7.64
C SER A 340 13.64 24.30 -6.87
N HIS A 341 14.00 23.74 -5.72
CA HIS A 341 15.07 24.22 -4.84
C HIS A 341 16.02 23.07 -4.55
N ALA A 342 17.29 23.36 -4.22
CA ALA A 342 18.24 22.30 -3.91
C ALA A 342 18.00 21.74 -2.50
N TRP A 343 17.94 20.42 -2.40
CA TRP A 343 17.98 19.70 -1.14
C TRP A 343 19.42 19.69 -0.63
N MET A 344 19.66 20.36 0.49
CA MET A 344 20.95 20.41 1.17
C MET A 344 20.77 20.21 2.67
N PRO A 345 20.75 18.95 3.17
CA PRO A 345 20.76 18.68 4.61
C PRO A 345 21.95 19.34 5.29
N GLU A 346 21.80 19.80 6.53
CA GLU A 346 22.95 20.32 7.29
C GLU A 346 24.03 19.24 7.41
N TRP A 347 25.30 19.61 7.23
CA TRP A 347 26.39 18.65 7.22
C TRP A 347 26.57 17.98 8.58
N GLN A 348 26.45 16.66 8.61
CA GLN A 348 26.71 15.82 9.78
C GLN A 348 27.46 14.56 9.34
N ALA A 349 28.27 13.97 10.24
CA ALA A 349 29.12 12.84 9.88
C ALA A 349 28.33 11.65 9.29
N TYR A 350 27.14 11.39 9.83
CA TYR A 350 26.29 10.28 9.42
C TYR A 350 25.57 10.51 8.07
N ASN A 351 25.36 11.77 7.66
CA ASN A 351 24.64 12.11 6.43
C ASN A 351 25.57 12.52 5.26
N SER A 352 26.85 12.20 5.40
CA SER A 352 27.90 12.56 4.43
C SER A 352 27.66 12.10 3.00
N TYR A 353 26.79 11.10 2.83
CA TYR A 353 26.46 10.47 1.55
C TYR A 353 25.01 10.70 1.10
N TYR A 354 24.24 11.48 1.86
CA TYR A 354 22.85 11.76 1.52
C TYR A 354 22.77 12.51 0.20
N PHE A 355 21.62 12.38 -0.45
CA PHE A 355 21.30 13.15 -1.65
C PHE A 355 21.47 14.65 -1.37
N ARG A 356 22.20 15.31 -2.26
CA ARG A 356 22.46 16.75 -2.22
C ARG A 356 22.34 17.29 -3.63
N GLY A 357 21.32 18.10 -3.88
CA GLY A 357 21.00 18.59 -5.21
C GLY A 357 19.51 18.81 -5.40
N ASN A 358 19.13 19.15 -6.63
CA ASN A 358 17.74 19.46 -6.99
C ASN A 358 17.17 18.48 -8.03
N MET A 359 17.94 17.52 -8.52
CA MET A 359 17.45 16.49 -9.44
C MET A 359 18.23 15.21 -9.28
N GLY A 360 17.62 14.10 -9.68
CA GLY A 360 18.29 12.81 -9.69
C GLY A 360 17.48 11.77 -10.45
N ALA A 361 18.08 10.61 -10.57
CA ALA A 361 17.45 9.44 -11.18
C ALA A 361 17.89 8.17 -10.47
N ASN A 362 17.01 7.16 -10.53
CA ASN A 362 17.28 5.82 -10.04
C ASN A 362 16.74 4.80 -11.04
N PHE A 363 17.49 3.73 -11.26
CA PHE A 363 17.16 2.67 -12.20
C PHE A 363 17.27 1.32 -11.51
N SER A 364 16.41 0.37 -11.88
CA SER A 364 16.56 -1.00 -11.38
C SER A 364 16.08 -2.05 -12.35
N VAL A 365 16.55 -3.27 -12.08
CA VAL A 365 15.99 -4.49 -12.64
C VAL A 365 15.49 -5.33 -11.47
N ASP A 366 14.21 -5.68 -11.49
CA ASP A 366 13.64 -6.65 -10.57
C ASP A 366 13.24 -7.93 -11.28
N TRP A 367 13.27 -9.03 -10.53
CA TRP A 367 12.87 -10.34 -11.02
C TRP A 367 12.13 -11.10 -9.94
N ARG A 368 11.25 -11.99 -10.42
CA ARG A 368 10.50 -12.92 -9.61
C ARG A 368 10.48 -14.24 -10.35
N TRP A 369 10.96 -15.28 -9.68
CA TRP A 369 10.96 -16.63 -10.19
C TRP A 369 10.27 -17.54 -9.20
N ARG A 370 9.26 -18.25 -9.68
CA ARG A 370 8.55 -19.25 -8.93
C ARG A 370 8.88 -20.62 -9.49
N TRP A 371 9.22 -21.55 -8.61
CA TRP A 371 9.48 -22.93 -8.99
C TRP A 371 8.99 -23.87 -7.89
N LYS A 372 7.90 -24.59 -8.18
CA LYS A 372 7.19 -25.44 -7.20
C LYS A 372 6.87 -24.65 -5.92
N GLN A 373 7.36 -25.11 -4.77
CA GLN A 373 7.17 -24.48 -3.46
C GLN A 373 8.23 -23.40 -3.14
N CYS A 374 9.10 -23.06 -4.10
CA CYS A 374 10.12 -22.04 -3.96
C CYS A 374 9.73 -20.77 -4.72
N PHE A 375 9.95 -19.63 -4.08
CA PHE A 375 9.86 -18.31 -4.69
C PHE A 375 11.19 -17.60 -4.46
N LEU A 376 11.78 -17.08 -5.54
CA LEU A 376 12.96 -16.25 -5.53
C LEU A 376 12.60 -14.88 -6.11
N GLY A 377 12.78 -13.82 -5.34
CA GLY A 377 12.57 -12.45 -5.79
C GLY A 377 13.79 -11.61 -5.53
N GLY A 378 14.00 -10.54 -6.31
CA GLY A 378 15.07 -9.60 -6.03
C GLY A 378 14.98 -8.34 -6.85
N GLU A 379 15.78 -7.37 -6.48
CA GLU A 379 15.97 -6.12 -7.19
C GLU A 379 17.44 -5.72 -7.11
N TYR A 380 17.99 -5.29 -8.24
CA TYR A 380 19.29 -4.64 -8.32
C TYR A 380 19.08 -3.22 -8.85
N ALA A 381 19.57 -2.23 -8.12
CA ALA A 381 19.33 -0.81 -8.39
C ALA A 381 20.63 0.00 -8.48
N LEU A 382 20.55 1.07 -9.27
CA LEU A 382 21.58 2.06 -9.50
C LEU A 382 21.01 3.46 -9.29
N ASP A 383 21.75 4.34 -8.62
CA ASP A 383 21.46 5.77 -8.63
C ASP A 383 22.15 6.47 -9.82
N HIS A 384 21.82 7.73 -10.05
CA HIS A 384 22.42 8.56 -11.08
C HIS A 384 23.94 8.74 -10.94
N ASN A 385 24.52 8.43 -9.77
CA ASN A 385 25.96 8.47 -9.51
C ASN A 385 26.62 7.08 -9.64
N GLY A 386 25.88 6.07 -10.13
CA GLY A 386 26.37 4.71 -10.35
C GLY A 386 26.55 3.87 -9.08
N GLN A 387 26.06 4.35 -7.94
CA GLN A 387 26.09 3.61 -6.69
C GLN A 387 25.01 2.52 -6.72
N LYS A 388 25.28 1.43 -6.01
CA LYS A 388 24.58 0.15 -6.16
C LYS A 388 23.79 -0.20 -4.91
N ALA A 389 22.60 -0.74 -5.11
CA ALA A 389 21.81 -1.39 -4.09
C ALA A 389 21.30 -2.72 -4.62
N PHE A 390 21.19 -3.71 -3.72
CA PHE A 390 20.71 -5.04 -4.06
C PHE A 390 19.91 -5.61 -2.90
N ILE A 391 18.83 -6.30 -3.25
CA ILE A 391 18.04 -7.10 -2.32
C ILE A 391 17.57 -8.38 -3.00
N MET A 392 17.56 -9.48 -2.27
CA MET A 392 17.09 -10.78 -2.73
C MET A 392 16.38 -11.52 -1.61
N HIS A 393 15.29 -12.20 -1.99
CA HIS A 393 14.42 -12.94 -1.10
C HIS A 393 14.25 -14.35 -1.62
N LEU A 394 14.36 -15.32 -0.72
CA LEU A 394 14.01 -16.72 -0.96
C LEU A 394 12.91 -17.09 0.02
N ASN A 395 11.79 -17.58 -0.50
CA ASN A 395 10.76 -18.22 0.30
C ASN A 395 10.57 -19.65 -0.16
N THR A 396 10.57 -20.61 0.76
CA THR A 396 10.38 -22.02 0.43
C THR A 396 9.54 -22.74 1.48
N LYS A 397 8.67 -23.64 1.02
CA LYS A 397 7.91 -24.56 1.87
C LYS A 397 8.40 -26.00 1.65
N PRO A 398 9.53 -26.41 2.25
CA PRO A 398 10.10 -27.74 2.00
C PRO A 398 9.20 -28.88 2.51
N HIS A 399 8.38 -28.60 3.52
CA HIS A 399 7.34 -29.48 4.04
C HIS A 399 6.05 -28.68 4.23
N GLY A 400 4.88 -29.33 4.24
CA GLY A 400 3.58 -28.65 4.35
C GLY A 400 3.42 -27.79 5.61
N ASP A 401 4.22 -28.08 6.63
CA ASP A 401 4.16 -27.48 7.97
C ASP A 401 5.35 -26.54 8.27
N VAL A 402 6.25 -26.34 7.31
CA VAL A 402 7.44 -25.50 7.49
C VAL A 402 7.51 -24.48 6.36
N ASN A 403 7.51 -23.20 6.70
CA ASN A 403 7.79 -22.11 5.79
C ASN A 403 9.12 -21.47 6.17
N LEU A 404 10.06 -21.40 5.24
CA LEU A 404 11.38 -20.79 5.44
C LEU A 404 11.50 -19.56 4.56
N PHE A 405 11.93 -18.46 5.16
CA PHE A 405 12.17 -17.21 4.47
C PHE A 405 13.60 -16.73 4.73
N ALA A 406 14.28 -16.29 3.68
CA ALA A 406 15.59 -15.66 3.76
C ALA A 406 15.61 -14.39 2.94
N SER A 407 16.25 -13.34 3.46
CA SER A 407 16.42 -12.06 2.78
C SER A 407 17.86 -11.59 2.93
N LEU A 408 18.52 -11.35 1.80
CA LEU A 408 19.88 -10.83 1.72
C LEU A 408 19.83 -9.45 1.08
N ARG A 409 20.49 -8.47 1.69
CA ARG A 409 20.55 -7.10 1.16
C ARG A 409 21.92 -6.47 1.32
N ARG A 410 22.22 -5.57 0.39
CA ARG A 410 23.43 -4.76 0.36
C ARG A 410 23.15 -3.41 -0.30
N PHE A 411 23.30 -2.33 0.45
CA PHE A 411 23.18 -0.95 -0.02
C PHE A 411 24.53 -0.27 0.14
N GLN A 412 25.13 0.20 -0.96
CA GLN A 412 26.38 0.94 -0.88
C GLN A 412 26.20 2.20 -0.02
N ARG A 413 27.28 2.60 0.65
CA ARG A 413 27.26 3.76 1.55
C ARG A 413 26.83 5.05 0.84
N ALA A 414 27.20 5.19 -0.43
CA ALA A 414 26.91 6.36 -1.25
C ALA A 414 25.62 6.24 -2.07
N TYR A 415 24.86 5.14 -1.95
CA TYR A 415 23.61 4.98 -2.71
C TYR A 415 22.56 6.01 -2.29
N GLN A 416 22.06 6.76 -3.27
CA GLN A 416 21.10 7.84 -3.09
C GLN A 416 19.78 7.50 -3.79
N ALA A 417 18.73 7.22 -3.02
CA ALA A 417 17.39 6.99 -3.53
C ALA A 417 16.35 7.59 -2.57
N PRO A 418 16.02 8.88 -2.70
CA PRO A 418 15.16 9.56 -1.73
C PRO A 418 13.72 9.06 -1.67
N PHE A 419 13.28 8.33 -2.69
CA PHE A 419 11.94 7.71 -2.77
C PHE A 419 11.98 6.19 -2.59
N ALA A 420 13.14 5.64 -2.23
CA ALA A 420 13.24 4.22 -1.93
C ALA A 420 12.69 3.95 -0.54
N MET A 421 11.78 2.99 -0.47
CA MET A 421 11.36 2.37 0.77
C MET A 421 11.45 0.88 0.51
N THR A 422 12.36 0.21 1.22
CA THR A 422 12.61 -1.24 1.14
C THR A 422 12.68 -1.84 2.54
N PHE A 423 12.74 -3.17 2.65
CA PHE A 423 13.01 -3.82 3.93
C PHE A 423 14.46 -3.54 4.37
N SER A 424 14.60 -2.71 5.41
CA SER A 424 15.87 -2.25 5.98
C SER A 424 15.76 -2.03 7.48
N GLU A 425 16.89 -1.99 8.18
CA GLU A 425 16.94 -1.59 9.60
C GLU A 425 16.96 -0.07 9.76
N LYS A 426 17.46 0.64 8.73
CA LYS A 426 17.51 2.10 8.70
C LYS A 426 16.31 2.68 8.00
N SER A 427 15.97 3.91 8.36
CA SER A 427 14.96 4.73 7.67
C SER A 427 15.35 5.11 6.24
N MET A 428 16.65 5.11 5.91
CA MET A 428 17.17 5.38 4.58
C MET A 428 17.76 4.11 3.97
N VAL A 429 17.45 3.85 2.70
CA VAL A 429 18.05 2.75 1.91
C VAL A 429 19.48 3.11 1.54
N SER A 430 20.42 2.99 2.47
CA SER A 430 21.84 3.28 2.25
C SER A 430 22.71 2.66 3.34
N ASN A 431 23.97 2.35 3.00
CA ASN A 431 24.99 1.88 3.95
C ASN A 431 24.52 0.73 4.85
N GLU A 432 24.03 -0.36 4.25
CA GLU A 432 23.50 -1.50 4.99
C GLU A 432 23.89 -2.81 4.31
N GLU A 433 24.35 -3.78 5.09
CA GLU A 433 24.50 -5.17 4.67
C GLU A 433 23.74 -6.02 5.70
N GLY A 434 22.87 -6.90 5.24
CA GLY A 434 21.98 -7.62 6.15
C GLY A 434 21.57 -8.98 5.61
N LEU A 435 21.53 -9.96 6.51
CA LEU A 435 20.91 -11.26 6.32
C LEU A 435 19.78 -11.40 7.34
N PHE A 436 18.58 -11.67 6.86
CA PHE A 436 17.42 -12.00 7.68
C PHE A 436 16.96 -13.41 7.36
N LEU A 437 16.69 -14.20 8.39
CA LEU A 437 16.18 -15.56 8.28
C LEU A 437 14.94 -15.67 9.16
N SER A 438 13.88 -16.27 8.64
CA SER A 438 12.68 -16.62 9.39
C SER A 438 12.27 -18.06 9.08
N ALA A 439 11.68 -18.71 10.07
CA ALA A 439 11.10 -20.03 9.94
C ALA A 439 9.77 -20.08 10.69
N ASP A 440 8.70 -20.32 9.95
CA ASP A 440 7.36 -20.51 10.52
C ASP A 440 7.07 -22.01 10.57
N PHE A 441 6.82 -22.51 11.78
CA PHE A 441 6.49 -23.91 12.03
C PHE A 441 5.02 -24.03 12.39
N ARG A 442 4.30 -24.92 11.71
CA ARG A 442 2.98 -25.36 12.15
C ARG A 442 3.16 -26.45 13.19
N MET A 443 2.98 -26.11 14.46
CA MET A 443 2.82 -27.12 15.50
C MET A 443 1.41 -27.72 15.38
N LEU A 444 1.31 -29.04 15.23
CA LEU A 444 0.04 -29.74 15.33
C LEU A 444 -0.44 -29.61 16.79
N GLN A 445 -1.52 -28.86 17.01
CA GLN A 445 -2.27 -28.97 18.26
C GLN A 445 -2.95 -30.33 18.23
N HIS A 446 -2.51 -31.22 19.14
CA HIS A 446 -3.12 -32.52 19.38
C HIS A 446 -4.44 -32.38 20.12
#